data_AF-A0A9D5VHR4-F1
#
_entry.id   AF-A0A9D5VHR4-F1
#
_cell.length_a   1.000
_cell.length_b   1.000
_cell.length_c   1.000
_cell.angle_alpha   90.00
_cell.angle_beta   90.00
_cell.angle_gamma   90.00
#
_symmetry.space_group_name_H-M   'P 1'
#
loop_
_entity.id
_entity.type
_entity.pdbx_description
1 polymer ?
#
loop_
_entity_poly.entity_id
_entity_poly.type
_entity_poly.pdbx_seq_one_letter_code
_entity_poly.pdbx_strand_id
1 'polypeptide(L)'
;MLNEFTIKHFKSHADSTLKLAPLTMLIGANASGRGGNKPSLKFSDQSPVFNQFNSPWHFRQQNPKSRDIILKANTAIRSCLSNILFLDLVVGKMRGYSHIKEKNLIGDGRNISSVLYHLWGEDKEGGDGLTKIEKENRENILKFISSLPEQKIETISFIKTAREDVMLELSETFGGACKKFDVSELSDGTLRVLAMAAALLSVPDGSMVVMDEFDNGIHPSRAKAILEHIDFFVGTSSFVRISDQP
;
A
#
# COMPACT_ATOMS: atom_id res chain seq x y z
N MET A 1 -14.68 14.04 -3.80
CA MET A 1 -13.71 14.26 -2.70
C MET A 1 -13.09 15.64 -2.88
N LEU A 2 -12.58 16.25 -1.80
CA LEU A 2 -11.84 17.51 -1.88
C LEU A 2 -10.43 17.21 -2.40
N ASN A 3 -10.11 17.68 -3.60
CA ASN A 3 -8.83 17.41 -4.25
C ASN A 3 -7.87 18.61 -4.17
N GLU A 4 -8.38 19.77 -3.80
CA GLU A 4 -7.61 21.00 -3.64
C GLU A 4 -8.25 21.91 -2.60
N PHE A 5 -7.43 22.74 -1.98
CA PHE A 5 -7.82 23.77 -1.04
C PHE A 5 -7.17 25.09 -1.45
N THR A 6 -7.98 26.10 -1.75
CA THR A 6 -7.49 27.43 -2.12
C THR A 6 -7.67 28.39 -0.96
N ILE A 7 -6.56 29.01 -0.54
CA ILE A 7 -6.57 30.14 0.39
C ILE A 7 -6.61 31.40 -0.45
N LYS A 8 -7.70 32.17 -0.31
CA LYS A 8 -7.82 33.52 -0.90
C LYS A 8 -7.92 34.56 0.20
N HIS A 9 -7.21 35.68 0.05
CA HIS A 9 -7.29 36.85 0.94
C HIS A 9 -7.06 36.56 2.44
N PHE A 10 -6.16 35.63 2.79
CA PHE A 10 -5.88 35.30 4.19
C PHE A 10 -4.56 35.94 4.68
N LYS A 11 -4.69 36.99 5.51
CA LYS A 11 -3.57 37.76 6.06
C LYS A 11 -2.60 38.21 4.95
N SER A 12 -1.29 38.05 5.16
CA SER A 12 -0.22 38.43 4.22
C SER A 12 0.14 37.33 3.22
N HIS A 13 -0.62 36.23 3.14
CA HIS A 13 -0.34 35.17 2.17
C HIS A 13 -0.95 35.50 0.81
N ALA A 14 -0.15 35.28 -0.25
CA ALA A 14 -0.64 35.30 -1.62
C ALA A 14 -1.68 34.21 -1.85
N ASP A 15 -2.63 34.46 -2.75
CA ASP A 15 -3.62 33.47 -3.16
C ASP A 15 -2.90 32.18 -3.57
N SER A 16 -3.15 31.10 -2.84
CA SER A 16 -2.40 29.85 -2.96
C SER A 16 -3.36 28.67 -2.97
N THR A 17 -3.07 27.72 -3.85
CA THR A 17 -3.85 26.48 -3.98
C THR A 17 -2.99 25.30 -3.58
N LEU A 18 -3.41 24.60 -2.54
CA LEU A 18 -2.80 23.36 -2.09
C LEU A 18 -3.55 22.18 -2.71
N LYS A 19 -2.87 21.35 -3.50
CA LYS A 19 -3.41 20.07 -3.94
C LYS A 19 -3.41 19.10 -2.76
N LEU A 20 -4.55 18.46 -2.51
CA LEU A 20 -4.74 17.55 -1.39
C LEU A 20 -4.49 16.12 -1.87
N ALA A 21 -3.59 15.42 -1.19
CA ALA A 21 -3.47 13.98 -1.30
C ALA A 21 -4.72 13.29 -0.71
N PRO A 22 -5.00 12.01 -1.05
CA PRO A 22 -6.15 11.22 -0.60
C PRO A 22 -6.39 11.24 0.92
N LEU A 23 -5.33 11.45 1.72
CA LEU A 23 -5.44 11.83 3.12
C LEU A 23 -4.62 13.09 3.39
N THR A 24 -5.28 14.24 3.43
CA THR A 24 -4.68 15.49 3.91
C THR A 24 -5.40 15.95 5.17
N MET A 25 -4.69 15.96 6.31
CA MET A 25 -5.23 16.41 7.59
C MET A 25 -4.73 17.82 7.90
N LEU A 26 -5.62 18.82 7.79
CA LEU A 26 -5.30 20.19 8.20
C LEU A 26 -5.60 20.36 9.69
N ILE A 27 -4.55 20.54 10.49
CA ILE A 27 -4.65 20.81 11.92
C ILE A 27 -4.46 22.31 12.13
N GLY A 28 -5.55 23.00 12.47
CA GLY A 28 -5.53 24.41 12.82
C GLY A 28 -5.86 24.61 14.30
N ALA A 29 -5.47 25.76 14.85
CA ALA A 29 -5.97 26.19 16.14
C ALA A 29 -7.50 26.34 16.05
N ASN A 30 -8.24 25.38 16.61
CA ASN A 30 -9.66 25.54 16.86
C ASN A 30 -9.81 26.62 17.96
N ALA A 31 -10.66 27.61 17.72
CA ALA A 31 -11.05 28.68 18.66
C ALA A 31 -10.26 30.00 18.70
N SER A 32 -9.80 30.54 17.56
CA SER A 32 -9.30 31.93 17.49
C SER A 32 -10.42 33.00 17.41
N GLY A 33 -11.70 32.61 17.31
CA GLY A 33 -12.84 33.54 17.30
C GLY A 33 -13.46 33.75 18.68
N ARG A 34 -13.66 35.02 19.10
CA ARG A 34 -14.45 35.38 20.29
C ARG A 34 -15.95 35.25 19.98
N GLY A 35 -16.65 34.25 20.55
CA GLY A 35 -18.12 34.22 20.65
C GLY A 35 -18.79 32.86 20.47
N GLY A 36 -19.77 32.55 21.35
CA GLY A 36 -20.75 31.44 21.20
C GLY A 36 -20.64 30.30 22.23
N ASN A 37 -21.79 29.70 22.61
CA ASN A 37 -21.86 28.43 23.34
C ASN A 37 -21.35 27.31 22.43
N LYS A 38 -20.12 26.85 22.69
CA LYS A 38 -19.48 25.81 21.88
C LYS A 38 -20.21 24.47 22.09
N PRO A 39 -20.50 23.71 21.02
CA PRO A 39 -21.06 22.38 21.17
C PRO A 39 -20.06 21.50 21.92
N SER A 40 -20.52 20.88 23.01
CA SER A 40 -19.75 19.92 23.79
C SER A 40 -20.34 18.52 23.64
N LEU A 41 -19.47 17.56 23.33
CA LEU A 41 -19.78 16.13 23.29
C LEU A 41 -19.07 15.46 24.46
N LYS A 42 -19.75 14.51 25.11
CA LYS A 42 -19.16 13.70 26.18
C LYS A 42 -18.79 12.33 25.62
N PHE A 43 -17.54 11.94 25.83
CA PHE A 43 -17.01 10.64 25.48
C PHE A 43 -16.52 9.94 26.76
N SER A 44 -16.54 8.62 26.73
CA SER A 44 -15.86 7.81 27.73
C SER A 44 -14.34 7.91 27.54
N ASP A 45 -13.60 7.89 28.64
CA ASP A 45 -12.14 7.76 28.67
C ASP A 45 -11.65 6.31 28.48
N GLN A 46 -12.57 5.33 28.55
CA GLN A 46 -12.27 3.90 28.44
C GLN A 46 -12.09 3.41 27.00
N SER A 47 -12.28 4.28 26.00
CA SER A 47 -12.09 3.91 24.59
C SER A 47 -11.62 5.09 23.76
N PRO A 48 -10.87 4.87 22.67
CA PRO A 48 -10.49 5.94 21.76
C PRO A 48 -11.71 6.67 21.22
N VAL A 49 -11.67 8.01 21.23
CA VAL A 49 -12.78 8.87 20.78
C VAL A 49 -13.24 8.52 19.35
N PHE A 50 -12.31 8.10 18.48
CA PHE A 50 -12.58 7.67 17.11
C PHE A 50 -13.56 6.51 16.98
N ASN A 51 -13.53 5.57 17.93
CA ASN A 51 -14.45 4.43 17.93
C ASN A 51 -15.84 4.82 18.44
N GLN A 52 -15.90 5.81 19.34
CA GLN A 52 -17.15 6.31 19.91
C GLN A 52 -17.95 7.15 18.91
N PHE A 53 -17.30 7.82 17.96
CA PHE A 53 -17.98 8.56 16.89
C PHE A 53 -18.85 7.69 15.98
N ASN A 54 -18.65 6.37 15.93
CA ASN A 54 -19.50 5.46 15.14
C ASN A 54 -20.91 5.31 15.68
N SER A 55 -21.09 5.58 16.98
CA SER A 55 -22.37 5.42 17.64
C SER A 55 -23.17 6.71 17.49
N PRO A 56 -24.33 6.68 16.80
CA PRO A 56 -25.14 7.87 16.60
C PRO A 56 -25.73 8.43 17.91
N TRP A 57 -25.65 7.67 19.01
CA TRP A 57 -26.13 8.01 20.35
C TRP A 57 -25.31 9.10 21.05
N HIS A 58 -24.04 9.29 20.68
CA HIS A 58 -23.22 10.35 21.28
C HIS A 58 -23.57 11.75 20.76
N PHE A 59 -24.33 11.85 19.67
CA PHE A 59 -24.75 13.11 19.08
C PHE A 59 -26.16 13.48 19.53
N ARG A 60 -26.30 14.65 20.18
CA ARG A 60 -27.62 15.18 20.59
C ARG A 60 -28.55 15.29 19.38
N GLN A 61 -29.81 14.89 19.55
CA GLN A 61 -30.84 14.92 18.48
C GLN A 61 -31.08 16.31 17.88
N GLN A 62 -30.74 17.36 18.63
CA GLN A 62 -30.96 18.76 18.27
C GLN A 62 -30.15 19.25 17.06
N ASN A 63 -29.15 18.48 16.57
CA ASN A 63 -28.31 18.87 15.41
C ASN A 63 -28.12 17.71 14.40
N PRO A 64 -29.16 17.34 13.63
CA PRO A 64 -29.11 16.20 12.72
C PRO A 64 -28.07 16.36 11.59
N LYS A 65 -27.88 17.58 11.08
CA LYS A 65 -26.87 17.87 10.05
C LYS A 65 -25.45 17.64 10.54
N SER A 66 -25.11 18.11 11.74
CA SER A 66 -23.77 17.92 12.32
C SER A 66 -23.48 16.44 12.59
N ARG A 67 -24.48 15.69 13.08
CA ARG A 67 -24.37 14.23 13.27
C ARG A 67 -24.05 13.52 11.96
N ASP A 68 -24.77 13.83 10.89
CA ASP A 68 -24.53 13.24 9.56
C ASP A 68 -23.13 13.59 9.03
N ILE A 69 -22.71 14.85 9.12
CA ILE A 69 -21.38 15.30 8.69
C ILE A 69 -20.28 14.59 9.48
N ILE A 70 -20.39 14.49 10.80
CA ILE A 70 -19.35 13.86 11.64
C ILE A 70 -19.28 12.35 11.35
N LEU A 71 -20.42 11.67 11.20
CA LEU A 71 -20.41 10.23 10.86
C LEU A 71 -19.78 9.98 9.49
N LYS A 72 -20.11 10.81 8.48
CA LYS A 72 -19.49 10.74 7.15
C LYS A 72 -17.99 11.02 7.21
N ALA A 73 -17.57 12.05 7.91
CA ALA A 73 -16.16 12.39 8.10
C ALA A 73 -15.40 11.28 8.84
N ASN A 74 -15.97 10.72 9.92
CA ASN A 74 -15.38 9.62 10.68
C ASN A 74 -15.22 8.38 9.81
N THR A 75 -16.25 8.06 9.00
CA THR A 75 -16.20 6.94 8.05
C THR A 75 -15.11 7.15 7.01
N ALA A 76 -15.03 8.34 6.42
CA ALA A 76 -14.00 8.68 5.44
C ALA A 76 -12.59 8.58 6.05
N ILE A 77 -12.34 9.20 7.21
CA ILE A 77 -11.03 9.14 7.86
C ILE A 77 -10.67 7.71 8.25
N ARG A 78 -11.60 6.94 8.80
CA ARG A 78 -11.35 5.52 9.14
C ARG A 78 -11.02 4.71 7.89
N SER A 79 -11.75 4.91 6.79
CA SER A 79 -11.47 4.24 5.53
C SER A 79 -10.09 4.60 4.99
N CYS A 80 -9.68 5.87 5.06
CA CYS A 80 -8.33 6.29 4.66
C CYS A 80 -7.27 5.64 5.56
N LEU A 81 -7.45 5.69 6.89
CA LEU A 81 -6.50 5.14 7.86
C LEU A 81 -6.40 3.61 7.78
N SER A 82 -7.50 2.91 7.48
CA SER A 82 -7.47 1.44 7.30
C SER A 82 -6.80 1.02 6.01
N ASN A 83 -6.69 1.93 5.04
CA ASN A 83 -6.03 1.70 3.76
C ASN A 83 -4.56 2.17 3.78
N ILE A 84 -3.99 2.40 4.97
CA ILE A 84 -2.56 2.65 5.12
C ILE A 84 -1.85 1.29 5.28
N LEU A 85 -1.00 0.96 4.33
CA LEU A 85 -0.10 -0.19 4.41
C LEU A 85 1.28 0.28 4.89
N PHE A 86 1.66 -0.12 6.09
CA PHE A 86 3.03 0.04 6.59
C PHE A 86 3.85 -1.19 6.18
N LEU A 87 4.86 -0.97 5.35
CA LEU A 87 5.79 -2.00 4.93
C LEU A 87 7.05 -1.92 5.78
N ASP A 88 7.21 -2.93 6.62
CA ASP A 88 8.36 -3.19 7.48
C ASP A 88 8.82 -4.63 7.19
N LEU A 89 9.52 -4.79 6.06
CA LEU A 89 9.78 -6.08 5.46
C LEU A 89 10.77 -6.90 6.29
N VAL A 90 10.32 -8.06 6.77
CA VAL A 90 11.17 -9.01 7.51
C VAL A 90 11.49 -10.19 6.61
N VAL A 91 12.63 -10.11 5.91
CA VAL A 91 13.01 -11.08 4.87
C VAL A 91 12.94 -12.54 5.33
N GLY A 92 13.36 -12.83 6.56
CA GLY A 92 13.29 -14.19 7.13
C GLY A 92 11.87 -14.78 7.16
N LYS A 93 10.83 -13.94 7.29
CA LYS A 93 9.42 -14.39 7.28
C LYS A 93 8.86 -14.60 5.87
N MET A 94 9.52 -14.07 4.84
CA MET A 94 9.07 -14.12 3.45
C MET A 94 9.45 -15.43 2.75
N ARG A 95 10.39 -16.18 3.32
CA ARG A 95 10.96 -17.42 2.75
C ARG A 95 10.06 -18.65 2.89
N GLY A 96 8.79 -18.44 3.24
CA GLY A 96 7.84 -19.51 3.56
C GLY A 96 6.69 -19.63 2.59
N TYR A 97 5.90 -20.67 2.82
CA TYR A 97 4.58 -20.83 2.23
C TYR A 97 3.59 -19.82 2.81
N SER A 98 2.57 -19.47 2.02
CA SER A 98 1.42 -18.69 2.50
C SER A 98 0.13 -19.20 1.86
N HIS A 99 -0.99 -19.02 2.54
CA HIS A 99 -2.25 -19.62 2.10
C HIS A 99 -2.86 -18.82 0.94
N ILE A 100 -3.41 -19.50 -0.08
CA ILE A 100 -4.09 -18.87 -1.24
C ILE A 100 -5.31 -18.00 -0.86
N LYS A 101 -5.69 -17.87 0.41
CA LYS A 101 -6.78 -16.96 0.82
C LYS A 101 -6.26 -15.58 1.20
N GLU A 102 -4.96 -15.45 1.40
CA GLU A 102 -4.30 -14.21 1.77
C GLU A 102 -4.05 -13.37 0.50
N LYS A 103 -4.92 -12.40 0.24
CA LYS A 103 -4.88 -11.55 -0.97
C LYS A 103 -4.16 -10.22 -0.78
N ASN A 104 -4.23 -9.69 0.43
CA ASN A 104 -3.64 -8.39 0.76
C ASN A 104 -2.27 -8.62 1.40
N LEU A 105 -1.27 -7.89 0.94
CA LEU A 105 0.07 -7.98 1.50
C LEU A 105 0.07 -7.54 2.97
N ILE A 106 0.65 -8.38 3.82
CA ILE A 106 0.91 -8.06 5.23
C ILE A 106 2.18 -7.22 5.28
N GLY A 107 2.24 -6.24 6.19
CA GLY A 107 3.36 -5.30 6.29
C GLY A 107 4.75 -5.93 6.38
N ASP A 108 4.87 -7.12 6.97
CA ASP A 108 6.15 -7.84 7.07
C ASP A 108 6.49 -8.76 5.90
N GLY A 109 5.65 -8.78 4.86
CA GLY A 109 5.86 -9.49 3.61
C GLY A 109 5.70 -11.01 3.69
N ARG A 110 5.32 -11.58 4.85
CA ARG A 110 5.27 -13.04 5.06
C ARG A 110 4.40 -13.81 4.06
N ASN A 111 3.42 -13.14 3.47
CA ASN A 111 2.45 -13.72 2.54
C ASN A 111 2.71 -13.32 1.08
N ILE A 112 3.93 -12.90 0.76
CA ILE A 112 4.30 -12.48 -0.59
C ILE A 112 3.96 -13.52 -1.67
N SER A 113 4.15 -14.81 -1.39
CA SER A 113 3.89 -15.90 -2.33
C SER A 113 2.42 -15.96 -2.76
N SER A 114 1.48 -15.83 -1.81
CA SER A 114 0.03 -15.86 -2.10
C SER A 114 -0.48 -14.57 -2.74
N VAL A 115 0.09 -13.42 -2.38
CA VAL A 115 -0.25 -12.14 -3.02
C VAL A 115 0.20 -12.14 -4.49
N LEU A 116 1.46 -12.50 -4.75
CA LEU A 116 1.98 -12.61 -6.11
C LEU A 116 1.24 -13.67 -6.92
N TYR A 117 0.82 -14.78 -6.31
CA TYR A 117 -0.02 -15.78 -6.97
C TYR A 117 -1.33 -15.19 -7.50
N HIS A 118 -2.02 -14.35 -6.71
CA HIS A 118 -3.24 -13.68 -7.18
C HIS A 118 -2.97 -12.64 -8.25
N LEU A 119 -1.91 -11.86 -8.11
CA LEU A 119 -1.55 -10.84 -9.09
C LEU A 119 -1.16 -11.48 -10.42
N TRP A 120 -0.44 -12.60 -10.36
CA TRP A 120 0.00 -13.36 -11.53
C TRP A 120 -1.17 -14.08 -12.21
N GLY A 121 -2.14 -14.58 -11.45
CA GLY A 121 -3.25 -15.37 -11.95
C GLY A 121 -2.87 -16.81 -12.26
N GLU A 122 -3.85 -17.71 -12.21
CA GLU A 122 -3.63 -19.14 -12.50
C GLU A 122 -3.41 -19.38 -14.00
N ASP A 123 -2.40 -20.19 -14.32
CA ASP A 123 -2.23 -20.72 -15.67
C ASP A 123 -3.34 -21.75 -15.93
N LYS A 124 -4.46 -21.28 -16.47
CA LYS A 124 -5.53 -22.15 -16.95
C LYS A 124 -5.09 -22.82 -18.25
N GLU A 125 -5.31 -24.12 -18.36
CA GLU A 125 -5.01 -24.89 -19.57
C GLU A 125 -5.67 -24.23 -20.80
N GLY A 126 -4.87 -23.88 -21.81
CA GLY A 126 -5.35 -23.28 -23.07
C GLY A 126 -4.90 -21.84 -23.37
N GLY A 127 -4.10 -21.20 -22.51
CA GLY A 127 -3.40 -19.93 -22.82
C GLY A 127 -4.30 -18.66 -22.90
N ASP A 128 -5.61 -18.82 -23.04
CA ASP A 128 -6.57 -17.71 -23.21
C ASP A 128 -7.39 -17.41 -21.94
N GLY A 129 -6.99 -17.98 -20.79
CA GLY A 129 -7.74 -17.90 -19.54
C GLY A 129 -7.40 -16.71 -18.62
N LEU A 130 -6.39 -15.91 -18.97
CA LEU A 130 -5.97 -14.75 -18.19
C LEU A 130 -6.83 -13.52 -18.53
N THR A 131 -7.29 -12.84 -17.49
CA THR A 131 -7.89 -11.51 -17.59
C THR A 131 -6.88 -10.49 -18.08
N LYS A 132 -7.37 -9.38 -18.63
CA LYS A 132 -6.53 -8.24 -19.04
C LYS A 132 -5.65 -7.73 -17.89
N ILE A 133 -6.21 -7.68 -16.68
CA ILE A 133 -5.52 -7.22 -15.46
C ILE A 133 -4.39 -8.18 -15.09
N GLU A 134 -4.62 -9.50 -15.14
CA GLU A 134 -3.56 -10.48 -14.86
C GLU A 134 -2.41 -10.37 -15.89
N LYS A 135 -2.72 -10.17 -17.18
CA LYS A 135 -1.68 -9.94 -18.21
C LYS A 135 -0.85 -8.69 -17.90
N GLU A 136 -1.49 -7.57 -17.57
CA GLU A 136 -0.81 -6.33 -17.18
C GLU A 136 0.04 -6.52 -15.92
N ASN A 137 -0.49 -7.21 -14.89
CA ASN A 137 0.24 -7.51 -13.67
C ASN A 137 1.48 -8.37 -13.93
N ARG A 138 1.39 -9.41 -14.78
CA ARG A 138 2.54 -10.23 -15.16
C ARG A 138 3.65 -9.39 -15.76
N GLU A 139 3.32 -8.54 -16.73
CA GLU A 139 4.29 -7.63 -17.36
C GLU A 139 4.91 -6.68 -16.33
N ASN A 140 4.11 -6.11 -15.44
CA ASN A 140 4.56 -5.16 -14.42
C ASN A 140 5.50 -5.82 -13.40
N ILE A 141 5.15 -7.02 -12.93
CA ILE A 141 5.99 -7.82 -12.02
C ILE A 141 7.33 -8.13 -12.70
N LEU A 142 7.31 -8.62 -13.95
CA LEU A 142 8.53 -8.95 -14.68
C LEU A 142 9.41 -7.71 -14.93
N LYS A 143 8.81 -6.56 -15.27
CA LYS A 143 9.56 -5.29 -15.40
C LYS A 143 10.23 -4.91 -14.09
N PHE A 144 9.51 -5.02 -12.97
CA PHE A 144 10.02 -4.68 -11.64
C PHE A 144 11.20 -5.58 -11.24
N ILE A 145 11.09 -6.88 -11.49
CA ILE A 145 12.15 -7.85 -11.20
C ILE A 145 13.34 -7.67 -12.16
N SER A 146 13.10 -7.42 -13.44
CA SER A 146 14.13 -7.23 -14.47
C SER A 146 14.97 -5.96 -14.24
N SER A 147 14.51 -5.04 -13.40
CA SER A 147 15.31 -3.89 -12.96
C SER A 147 16.51 -4.29 -12.09
N LEU A 148 16.59 -5.55 -11.66
CA LEU A 148 17.73 -6.12 -10.93
C LEU A 148 18.83 -6.55 -11.91
N PRO A 149 19.99 -5.88 -11.93
CA PRO A 149 21.01 -6.05 -12.99
C PRO A 149 21.74 -7.40 -12.99
N GLU A 150 21.60 -8.23 -11.95
CA GLU A 150 22.38 -9.46 -11.76
C GLU A 150 21.64 -10.75 -12.10
N GLN A 151 20.31 -10.71 -12.29
CA GLN A 151 19.50 -11.91 -12.49
C GLN A 151 18.65 -11.77 -13.75
N LYS A 152 18.85 -12.66 -14.73
CA LYS A 152 17.95 -12.81 -15.88
C LYS A 152 16.77 -13.68 -15.47
N ILE A 153 15.84 -13.07 -14.74
CA ILE A 153 14.60 -13.73 -14.34
C ILE A 153 13.65 -13.69 -15.55
N GLU A 154 13.34 -14.86 -16.09
CA GLU A 154 12.46 -14.97 -17.26
C GLU A 154 10.99 -14.98 -16.87
N THR A 155 10.67 -15.69 -15.79
CA THR A 155 9.29 -15.88 -15.33
C THR A 155 9.25 -16.27 -13.86
N ILE A 156 8.06 -16.24 -13.28
CA ILE A 156 7.76 -16.78 -11.95
C ILE A 156 6.80 -17.98 -12.06
N SER A 157 6.92 -18.92 -11.13
CA SER A 157 5.98 -20.02 -10.94
C SER A 157 5.64 -20.19 -9.46
N PHE A 158 4.74 -21.12 -9.14
CA PHE A 158 4.31 -21.35 -7.77
C PHE A 158 4.20 -22.84 -7.47
N ILE A 159 4.79 -23.25 -6.35
CA ILE A 159 4.60 -24.59 -5.78
C ILE A 159 3.34 -24.55 -4.95
N LYS A 160 2.31 -25.32 -5.35
CA LYS A 160 1.04 -25.42 -4.65
C LYS A 160 0.96 -26.74 -3.87
N THR A 161 0.59 -26.66 -2.61
CA THR A 161 0.38 -27.84 -1.77
C THR A 161 -1.08 -28.29 -1.77
N ALA A 162 -1.34 -29.51 -1.29
CA ALA A 162 -2.70 -30.03 -1.12
C ALA A 162 -3.53 -29.23 -0.08
N ARG A 163 -2.89 -28.39 0.74
CA ARG A 163 -3.56 -27.54 1.74
C ARG A 163 -3.86 -26.13 1.25
N GLU A 164 -3.75 -25.90 -0.06
CA GLU A 164 -3.89 -24.57 -0.67
C GLU A 164 -2.85 -23.55 -0.18
N ASP A 165 -1.68 -24.03 0.24
CA ASP A 165 -0.53 -23.18 0.47
C ASP A 165 0.28 -23.04 -0.82
N VAL A 166 0.84 -21.85 -1.05
CA VAL A 166 1.69 -21.55 -2.21
C VAL A 166 3.03 -20.97 -1.79
N MET A 167 4.05 -21.36 -2.54
CA MET A 167 5.41 -20.82 -2.45
C MET A 167 5.86 -20.34 -3.83
N LEU A 168 6.37 -19.11 -3.89
CA LEU A 168 6.89 -18.51 -5.11
C LEU A 168 8.19 -19.20 -5.53
N GLU A 169 8.35 -19.38 -6.84
CA GLU A 169 9.57 -19.78 -7.52
C GLU A 169 9.92 -18.77 -8.62
N LEU A 170 11.20 -18.46 -8.78
CA LEU A 170 11.72 -17.72 -9.92
C LEU A 170 12.43 -18.68 -10.87
N SER A 171 12.23 -18.47 -12.18
CA SER A 171 12.99 -19.17 -13.22
C SER A 171 14.05 -18.23 -13.78
N GLU A 172 15.31 -18.62 -13.64
CA GLU A 172 16.47 -17.87 -14.09
C GLU A 172 17.24 -18.65 -15.15
N THR A 173 17.69 -17.95 -16.20
CA THR A 173 18.55 -18.56 -17.23
C THR A 173 19.99 -18.16 -17.04
N PHE A 174 20.84 -19.16 -16.75
CA PHE A 174 22.30 -18.99 -16.64
C PHE A 174 22.99 -19.85 -17.69
N GLY A 175 23.74 -19.22 -18.60
CA GLY A 175 24.48 -19.95 -19.64
C GLY A 175 23.62 -20.79 -20.59
N GLY A 176 22.34 -20.45 -20.76
CA GLY A 176 21.39 -21.18 -21.61
C GLY A 176 20.63 -22.31 -20.90
N ALA A 177 20.91 -22.57 -19.62
CA ALA A 177 20.13 -23.49 -18.80
C ALA A 177 19.14 -22.72 -17.90
N CYS A 178 17.87 -23.12 -17.94
CA CYS A 178 16.83 -22.61 -17.06
C CYS A 178 16.90 -23.35 -15.72
N LYS A 179 17.08 -22.60 -14.62
CA LYS A 179 17.07 -23.13 -13.26
C LYS A 179 15.97 -22.42 -12.45
N LYS A 180 15.27 -23.20 -11.62
CA LYS A 180 14.27 -22.69 -10.69
C LYS A 180 14.87 -22.51 -9.31
N PHE A 181 14.45 -21.44 -8.63
CA PHE A 181 14.81 -21.12 -7.26
C PHE A 181 13.54 -20.75 -6.51
N ASP A 182 13.27 -21.43 -5.40
CA ASP A 182 12.18 -21.02 -4.52
C ASP A 182 12.60 -19.84 -3.64
N VAL A 183 11.63 -19.20 -2.98
CA VAL A 183 11.86 -18.06 -2.07
C VAL A 183 12.90 -18.33 -0.98
N SER A 184 13.15 -19.57 -0.60
CA SER A 184 14.15 -19.92 0.42
C SER A 184 15.59 -19.73 -0.09
N GLU A 185 15.80 -19.78 -1.41
CA GLU A 185 17.10 -19.62 -2.07
C GLU A 185 17.36 -18.19 -2.57
N LEU A 186 16.34 -17.34 -2.63
CA LEU A 186 16.47 -15.98 -3.19
C LEU A 186 17.31 -15.05 -2.31
N SER A 187 17.96 -14.06 -2.92
CA SER A 187 18.66 -13.00 -2.18
C SER A 187 17.68 -12.09 -1.44
N ASP A 188 18.11 -11.51 -0.32
CA ASP A 188 17.27 -10.57 0.46
C ASP A 188 16.82 -9.36 -0.37
N GLY A 189 17.69 -8.85 -1.24
CA GLY A 189 17.36 -7.76 -2.15
C GLY A 189 16.26 -8.15 -3.15
N THR A 190 16.31 -9.36 -3.71
CA THR A 190 15.28 -9.88 -4.62
C THR A 190 13.93 -9.99 -3.92
N LEU A 191 13.92 -10.51 -2.68
CA LEU A 191 12.70 -10.62 -1.88
C LEU A 191 12.08 -9.25 -1.59
N ARG A 192 12.89 -8.25 -1.21
CA ARG A 192 12.41 -6.87 -0.97
C ARG A 192 11.78 -6.26 -2.24
N VAL A 193 12.44 -6.41 -3.38
CA VAL A 193 11.93 -5.91 -4.67
C VAL A 193 10.60 -6.58 -5.05
N LEU A 194 10.50 -7.89 -4.85
CA LEU A 194 9.25 -8.62 -5.07
C LEU A 194 8.14 -8.16 -4.14
N ALA A 195 8.44 -7.93 -2.85
CA ALA A 195 7.43 -7.46 -1.88
C ALA A 195 6.94 -6.06 -2.24
N MET A 196 7.83 -5.23 -2.75
CA MET A 196 7.49 -3.89 -3.20
C MET A 196 6.59 -3.91 -4.44
N ALA A 197 6.90 -4.75 -5.43
CA ALA A 197 6.01 -4.98 -6.57
C ALA A 197 4.64 -5.50 -6.10
N ALA A 198 4.64 -6.49 -5.21
CA ALA A 198 3.41 -7.05 -4.63
C ALA A 198 2.59 -5.97 -3.92
N ALA A 199 3.22 -5.10 -3.14
CA ALA A 199 2.54 -4.00 -2.46
C ALA A 199 1.90 -3.04 -3.46
N LEU A 200 2.69 -2.50 -4.39
CA LEU A 200 2.24 -1.49 -5.34
C LEU A 200 1.12 -1.98 -6.25
N LEU A 201 1.12 -3.28 -6.59
CA LEU A 201 0.12 -3.88 -7.48
C LEU A 201 -1.11 -4.46 -6.76
N SER A 202 -1.00 -4.76 -5.45
CA SER A 202 -2.12 -5.36 -4.69
C SER A 202 -2.92 -4.37 -3.85
N VAL A 203 -2.36 -3.20 -3.52
CA VAL A 203 -3.09 -2.23 -2.69
C VAL A 203 -4.27 -1.63 -3.46
N PRO A 204 -5.44 -1.47 -2.82
CA PRO A 204 -6.57 -0.80 -3.44
C PRO A 204 -6.26 0.66 -3.83
N ASP A 205 -6.91 1.17 -4.86
CA ASP A 205 -6.80 2.59 -5.23
C ASP A 205 -7.12 3.53 -4.06
N GLY A 206 -6.36 4.62 -3.96
CA GLY A 206 -6.49 5.59 -2.86
C GLY A 206 -5.91 5.11 -1.53
N SER A 207 -5.20 3.99 -1.50
CA SER A 207 -4.40 3.55 -0.36
C SER A 207 -3.14 4.41 -0.21
N MET A 208 -2.62 4.45 1.01
CA MET A 208 -1.31 5.04 1.31
C MET A 208 -0.34 3.92 1.63
N VAL A 209 0.78 3.86 0.92
CA VAL A 209 1.85 2.92 1.23
C VAL A 209 2.97 3.69 1.90
N VAL A 210 3.30 3.28 3.11
CA VAL A 210 4.40 3.80 3.90
C VAL A 210 5.50 2.75 3.90
N MET A 211 6.67 3.10 3.37
CA MET A 211 7.84 2.23 3.39
C MET A 211 8.92 2.88 4.23
N ASP A 212 9.39 2.14 5.23
CA ASP A 212 10.55 2.51 6.03
C ASP A 212 11.76 1.71 5.55
N GLU A 213 12.94 2.35 5.52
CA GLU A 213 14.22 1.72 5.16
C GLU A 213 14.20 0.79 3.91
N PHE A 214 13.42 1.11 2.88
CA PHE A 214 13.25 0.22 1.72
C PHE A 214 14.56 -0.01 0.94
N ASP A 215 15.52 0.90 1.06
CA ASP A 215 16.86 0.83 0.47
C ASP A 215 17.83 -0.02 1.30
N ASN A 216 17.47 -0.36 2.55
CA ASN A 216 18.33 -1.14 3.43
C ASN A 216 18.52 -2.57 2.88
N GLY A 217 19.77 -2.97 2.69
CA GLY A 217 20.15 -4.24 2.08
C GLY A 217 19.87 -4.33 0.57
N ILE A 218 19.60 -3.21 -0.11
CA ILE A 218 19.58 -3.10 -1.57
C ILE A 218 20.84 -2.32 -2.00
N HIS A 219 21.54 -2.80 -3.04
CA HIS A 219 22.71 -2.08 -3.56
C HIS A 219 22.28 -0.69 -4.11
N PRO A 220 23.02 0.41 -3.84
CA PRO A 220 22.60 1.77 -4.19
C PRO A 220 22.23 1.98 -5.67
N SER A 221 22.93 1.33 -6.60
CA SER A 221 22.60 1.39 -8.02
C SER A 221 21.22 0.81 -8.37
N ARG A 222 20.70 -0.11 -7.54
CA ARG A 222 19.39 -0.76 -7.70
C ARG A 222 18.28 0.09 -7.11
N ALA A 223 18.54 0.78 -5.99
CA ALA A 223 17.56 1.66 -5.34
C ALA A 223 17.03 2.73 -6.30
N LYS A 224 17.91 3.31 -7.15
CA LYS A 224 17.50 4.30 -8.16
C LYS A 224 16.54 3.73 -9.21
N ALA A 225 16.84 2.55 -9.76
CA ALA A 225 15.98 1.91 -10.76
C ALA A 225 14.60 1.56 -10.17
N ILE A 226 14.58 1.10 -8.91
CA ILE A 226 13.34 0.81 -8.19
C ILE A 226 12.50 2.09 -8.02
N LEU A 227 13.11 3.21 -7.61
CA LEU A 227 12.44 4.50 -7.45
C LEU A 227 11.78 4.99 -8.76
N GLU A 228 12.51 4.89 -9.89
CA GLU A 228 11.97 5.27 -11.21
C GLU A 228 10.75 4.41 -11.60
N HIS A 229 10.74 3.13 -11.21
CA HIS A 229 9.58 2.25 -11.42
C HIS A 229 8.42 2.57 -10.47
N ILE A 230 8.66 2.96 -9.22
CA ILE A 230 7.58 3.39 -8.32
C ILE A 230 6.82 4.58 -8.91
N ASP A 231 7.53 5.60 -9.38
CA ASP A 231 6.93 6.82 -9.92
C ASP A 231 6.02 6.52 -11.11
N PHE A 232 6.35 5.49 -11.91
CA PHE A 232 5.49 5.01 -12.99
C PHE A 232 4.15 4.43 -12.49
N PHE A 233 4.13 3.76 -11.33
CA PHE A 233 2.93 3.13 -10.75
C PHE A 233 2.12 4.05 -9.83
N VAL A 234 2.72 5.10 -9.27
CA VAL A 234 2.10 6.00 -8.27
C VAL A 234 0.96 6.88 -8.82
N GLY A 235 0.58 6.75 -10.09
CA GLY A 235 -0.48 7.54 -10.72
C GLY A 235 -1.85 7.60 -10.00
N THR A 236 -2.18 6.61 -9.14
CA THR A 236 -3.46 6.56 -8.39
C THR A 236 -3.34 6.42 -6.86
N SER A 237 -2.14 6.13 -6.33
CA SER A 237 -1.92 5.85 -4.90
C SER A 237 -0.92 6.84 -4.30
N SER A 238 -1.02 7.14 -3.01
CA SER A 238 -0.10 8.06 -2.35
C SER A 238 1.05 7.34 -1.67
N PHE A 239 2.27 7.74 -2.01
CA PHE A 239 3.50 7.14 -1.53
C PHE A 239 4.18 8.06 -0.52
N VAL A 240 4.57 7.51 0.64
CA VAL A 240 5.35 8.23 1.64
C VAL A 240 6.62 7.44 1.92
N ARG A 241 7.76 8.04 1.58
CA ARG A 241 9.10 7.53 1.88
C ARG A 241 9.58 8.12 3.21
N ILE A 242 10.06 7.25 4.09
CA ILE A 242 10.83 7.62 5.28
C ILE A 242 12.22 7.00 5.11
N SER A 243 13.26 7.83 5.11
CA SER A 243 14.64 7.38 4.88
C SER A 243 15.59 8.37 5.54
N ASP A 244 16.59 7.85 6.24
CA ASP A 244 17.69 8.63 6.84
C ASP A 244 18.81 8.93 5.82
N GLN A 245 18.69 8.44 4.58
CA GLN A 245 19.61 8.72 3.48
C GLN A 245 19.07 9.86 2.60
N PRO A 246 19.94 10.80 2.17
CA PRO A 246 19.54 11.98 1.40
C PRO A 246 18.93 11.70 0.02
#